data_AF-A0A0B4G2H9-F1
#
_entry.id   AF-A0A0B4G2H9-F1
#
_cell.length_a   1.000
_cell.length_b   1.000
_cell.length_c   1.000
_cell.angle_alpha   90.00
_cell.angle_beta   90.00
_cell.angle_gamma   90.00
#
_symmetry.space_group_name_H-M   'P 1'
#
loop_
_entity.id
_entity.type
_entity.pdbx_description
1 polymer ?
#
loop_
_entity_poly.entity_id
_entity_poly.type
_entity_poly.pdbx_seq_one_letter_code
_entity_poly.pdbx_strand_id
1 'polypeptide(L)'
;MLQYMQNGTLRMVWASGTNPLLSLPHSPVIRDIFAQPELFVICQDIYWTQTIAVADVVLPDAQWGENTGCFTNADWTVHISHKAVDPPGEAKADLDIFIDFARRMAFGDEDGQELLPWKSPEEVFNAWKLVSAGRPCDYSGISYDMLTGGSGIQWPCNGQHPQGKERLFADGVFFTYIDYCESFGHDLETGAPFSTQYYRQLNLAGQAILKACHYLPSYEMPNAEYPLRLTTGRNVYHFHTRTKTGRTAPQ
;
A
#
# COMPACT_ATOMS: atom_id res chain seq x y z
N MET A 1 6.04 10.53 -9.20
CA MET A 1 6.14 11.13 -7.85
C MET A 1 7.52 11.76 -7.60
N LEU A 2 8.61 10.99 -7.53
CA LEU A 2 9.95 11.52 -7.20
C LEU A 2 10.43 12.63 -8.15
N GLN A 3 10.18 12.49 -9.46
CA GLN A 3 10.47 13.55 -10.43
C GLN A 3 9.66 14.83 -10.15
N TYR A 4 8.42 14.72 -9.68
CA TYR A 4 7.59 15.87 -9.33
C TYR A 4 8.12 16.60 -8.09
N MET A 5 8.62 15.85 -7.11
CA MET A 5 9.34 16.39 -5.95
C MET A 5 10.61 17.09 -6.41
N GLN A 6 11.42 16.40 -7.22
CA GLN A 6 12.69 16.92 -7.72
C GLN A 6 12.53 18.24 -8.49
N ASN A 7 11.46 18.36 -9.28
CA ASN A 7 11.15 19.53 -10.08
C ASN A 7 10.37 20.62 -9.29
N GLY A 8 10.09 20.43 -8.00
CA GLY A 8 9.38 21.41 -7.15
C GLY A 8 7.89 21.57 -7.44
N THR A 9 7.30 20.65 -8.23
CA THR A 9 5.85 20.62 -8.51
C THR A 9 5.05 19.94 -7.40
N LEU A 10 5.66 18.95 -6.72
CA LEU A 10 5.13 18.37 -5.50
C LEU A 10 5.96 18.90 -4.33
N ARG A 11 5.31 19.69 -3.45
CA ARG A 11 5.98 20.43 -2.38
C ARG A 11 5.65 19.95 -0.97
N MET A 12 4.79 18.94 -0.84
CA MET A 12 4.47 18.32 0.43
C MET A 12 4.47 16.81 0.26
N VAL A 13 5.23 16.11 1.08
CA VAL A 13 5.22 14.64 1.16
C VAL A 13 4.90 14.19 2.57
N TRP A 14 3.95 13.26 2.70
CA TRP A 14 3.63 12.61 3.96
C TRP A 14 4.09 11.15 3.89
N ALA A 15 5.20 10.84 4.54
CA ALA A 15 5.72 9.48 4.67
C ALA A 15 5.11 8.82 5.92
N SER A 16 4.11 7.96 5.73
CA SER A 16 3.49 7.15 6.80
C SER A 16 4.01 5.71 6.75
N GLY A 17 4.54 5.21 7.86
CA GLY A 17 4.95 3.81 8.04
C GLY A 17 6.08 3.34 7.10
N THR A 18 6.89 4.26 6.55
CA THR A 18 7.94 3.94 5.58
C THR A 18 9.18 4.81 5.74
N ASN A 19 10.34 4.27 5.35
CA ASN A 19 11.64 4.92 5.49
C ASN A 19 12.35 5.07 4.13
N PRO A 20 11.83 5.94 3.24
CA PRO A 20 12.26 6.06 1.84
C PRO A 20 13.74 6.43 1.68
N LEU A 21 14.33 7.18 2.62
CA LEU A 21 15.75 7.54 2.59
C LEU A 21 16.70 6.34 2.72
N LEU A 22 16.20 5.20 3.21
CA LEU A 22 16.96 3.96 3.28
C LEU A 22 16.46 2.90 2.29
N SER A 23 15.16 2.87 1.98
CA SER A 23 14.57 1.78 1.19
C SER A 23 14.47 2.04 -0.32
N LEU A 24 14.53 3.30 -0.78
CA LEU A 24 14.47 3.62 -2.20
C LEU A 24 15.83 3.41 -2.90
N PRO A 25 15.84 3.02 -4.19
CA PRO A 25 17.07 2.90 -4.97
C PRO A 25 17.68 4.28 -5.24
N HIS A 26 18.95 4.32 -5.66
CA HIS A 26 19.70 5.55 -5.90
C HIS A 26 19.67 6.51 -4.70
N SER A 27 20.02 6.00 -3.51
CA SER A 27 19.90 6.76 -2.25
C SER A 27 20.53 8.16 -2.24
N PRO A 28 21.64 8.48 -2.95
CA PRO A 28 22.12 9.85 -3.02
C PRO A 28 21.10 10.81 -3.62
N VAL A 29 20.47 10.45 -4.73
CA VAL A 29 19.45 11.27 -5.40
C VAL A 29 18.23 11.46 -4.49
N ILE A 30 17.83 10.41 -3.77
CA ILE A 30 16.71 10.49 -2.82
C ILE A 30 17.05 11.45 -1.67
N ARG A 31 18.28 11.41 -1.15
CA ARG A 31 18.73 12.37 -0.12
C ARG A 31 18.68 13.79 -0.62
N ASP A 32 19.13 14.04 -1.84
CA ASP A 32 19.09 15.38 -2.43
C ASP A 32 17.66 15.89 -2.61
N ILE A 33 16.73 15.02 -3.01
CA ILE A 33 15.30 15.36 -3.13
C ILE A 33 14.70 15.72 -1.76
N PHE A 34 14.96 14.91 -0.73
CA PHE A 34 14.43 15.15 0.62
C PHE A 34 15.10 16.31 1.34
N ALA A 35 16.27 16.77 0.89
CA ALA A 35 16.98 17.93 1.44
C ALA A 35 16.55 19.26 0.79
N GLN A 36 15.62 19.25 -0.17
CA GLN A 36 15.18 20.48 -0.83
C GLN A 36 14.40 21.38 0.14
N PRO A 37 14.71 22.68 0.21
CA PRO A 37 14.05 23.59 1.16
C PRO A 37 12.58 23.84 0.84
N GLU A 38 12.15 23.60 -0.41
CA GLU A 38 10.77 23.80 -0.87
C GLU A 38 9.88 22.56 -0.64
N LEU A 39 10.44 21.46 -0.15
CA LEU A 39 9.70 20.23 0.13
C LEU A 39 9.38 20.13 1.62
N PHE A 40 8.11 20.28 1.96
CA PHE A 40 7.61 20.06 3.31
C PHE A 40 7.41 18.55 3.57
N VAL A 41 8.11 18.01 4.57
CA VAL A 41 8.15 16.58 4.87
C VAL A 41 7.44 16.31 6.20
N ILE A 42 6.33 15.57 6.14
CA ILE A 42 5.69 14.97 7.31
C ILE A 42 6.13 13.51 7.40
N CYS A 43 6.64 13.09 8.56
CA CYS A 43 6.88 11.69 8.87
C CYS A 43 5.94 11.22 9.98
N GLN A 44 5.21 10.14 9.71
CA GLN A 44 4.38 9.43 10.67
C GLN A 44 4.93 8.03 10.84
N ASP A 45 5.56 7.77 11.97
CA ASP A 45 6.29 6.52 12.21
C ASP A 45 6.30 6.18 13.71
N ILE A 46 6.56 4.91 13.99
CA ILE A 46 6.60 4.32 15.33
C ILE A 46 8.01 4.40 15.94
N TYR A 47 9.05 4.62 15.13
CA TYR A 47 10.43 4.73 15.58
C TYR A 47 11.18 5.86 14.88
N TRP A 48 12.21 6.40 15.52
CA TRP A 48 13.14 7.31 14.87
C TRP A 48 13.87 6.63 13.71
N THR A 49 13.67 7.14 12.49
CA THR A 49 14.25 6.64 11.24
C THR A 49 15.13 7.69 10.55
N GLN A 50 15.86 7.28 9.50
CA GLN A 50 16.63 8.21 8.66
C GLN A 50 15.73 9.22 7.96
N THR A 51 14.47 8.86 7.68
CA THR A 51 13.50 9.79 7.06
C THR A 51 13.01 10.82 8.05
N ILE A 52 12.76 10.43 9.31
CA ILE A 52 12.43 11.39 10.37
C ILE A 52 13.54 12.42 10.59
N ALA A 53 14.81 12.04 10.43
CA ALA A 53 15.94 12.94 10.65
C ALA A 53 15.96 14.18 9.73
N VAL A 54 15.18 14.17 8.63
CA VAL A 54 15.03 15.30 7.71
C VAL A 54 13.59 15.79 7.61
N ALA A 55 12.69 15.34 8.50
CA ALA A 55 11.29 15.73 8.49
C ALA A 55 11.09 17.10 9.14
N ASP A 56 10.17 17.90 8.60
CA ASP A 56 9.73 19.15 9.21
C ASP A 56 8.73 18.91 10.35
N VAL A 57 7.90 17.87 10.20
CA VAL A 57 6.91 17.45 11.21
C VAL A 57 7.02 15.95 11.44
N VAL A 58 7.04 15.56 12.71
CA VAL A 58 7.01 14.16 13.13
C VAL A 58 5.72 13.91 13.90
N LEU A 59 4.93 12.95 13.44
CA LEU A 59 3.69 12.51 14.06
C LEU A 59 3.92 11.13 14.69
N PRO A 60 3.85 10.98 16.03
CA PRO A 60 4.06 9.71 16.68
C PRO A 60 2.86 8.78 16.42
N ASP A 61 3.14 7.63 15.82
CA ASP A 61 2.11 6.64 15.46
C ASP A 61 2.05 5.48 16.47
N ALA A 62 0.87 4.90 16.63
CA ALA A 62 0.61 3.72 17.46
C ALA A 62 0.93 2.45 16.67
N GLN A 63 1.79 1.58 17.20
CA GLN A 63 2.18 0.35 16.49
C GLN A 63 1.09 -0.74 16.53
N TRP A 64 1.36 -1.86 15.84
CA TRP A 64 0.44 -3.00 15.65
C TRP A 64 -0.42 -3.39 16.88
N GLY A 65 0.17 -3.56 18.06
CA GLY A 65 -0.56 -3.99 19.26
C GLY A 65 -1.30 -2.85 19.99
N GLU A 66 -1.15 -1.61 19.55
CA GLU A 66 -1.63 -0.39 20.22
C GLU A 66 -2.87 0.21 19.55
N ASN A 67 -3.26 -0.32 18.39
CA ASN A 67 -4.44 0.09 17.65
C ASN A 67 -5.26 -1.12 17.15
N THR A 68 -6.50 -0.87 16.72
CA THR A 68 -7.37 -1.88 16.10
C THR A 68 -7.44 -1.64 14.60
N GLY A 69 -7.27 -2.68 13.79
CA GLY A 69 -7.33 -2.59 12.33
C GLY A 69 -7.41 -3.93 11.64
N CYS A 70 -7.68 -3.91 10.33
CA CYS A 70 -7.71 -5.12 9.50
C CYS A 70 -6.45 -5.23 8.63
N PHE A 71 -5.95 -6.45 8.44
CA PHE A 71 -4.82 -6.76 7.58
C PHE A 71 -5.23 -7.80 6.55
N THR A 72 -4.74 -7.65 5.32
CA THR A 72 -4.94 -8.65 4.26
C THR A 72 -3.61 -9.27 3.88
N ASN A 73 -3.51 -10.58 4.00
CA ASN A 73 -2.29 -11.32 3.70
C ASN A 73 -2.14 -11.63 2.20
N ALA A 74 -1.00 -12.21 1.83
CA ALA A 74 -0.66 -12.50 0.43
C ALA A 74 -1.60 -13.52 -0.25
N ASP A 75 -2.27 -14.35 0.55
CA ASP A 75 -3.31 -15.28 0.13
C ASP A 75 -4.70 -14.63 0.10
N TRP A 76 -4.82 -13.32 0.30
CA TRP A 76 -6.08 -12.57 0.32
C TRP A 76 -6.93 -12.78 1.58
N THR A 77 -6.39 -13.44 2.60
CA THR A 77 -7.08 -13.62 3.88
C THR A 77 -7.06 -12.33 4.68
N VAL A 78 -8.25 -11.85 5.03
CA VAL A 78 -8.49 -10.68 5.89
C VAL A 78 -8.52 -11.14 7.35
N HIS A 79 -7.75 -10.46 8.19
CA HIS A 79 -7.73 -10.66 9.63
C HIS A 79 -8.01 -9.34 10.35
N ILE A 80 -8.57 -9.43 11.55
CA ILE A 80 -8.63 -8.30 12.48
C ILE A 80 -7.53 -8.42 13.53
N SER A 81 -6.90 -7.31 13.84
CA SER A 81 -6.03 -7.14 15.01
C SER A 81 -6.73 -6.20 15.96
N HIS A 82 -7.01 -6.68 17.18
CA HIS A 82 -7.57 -5.84 18.24
C HIS A 82 -6.45 -5.18 19.03
N LYS A 83 -6.67 -3.93 19.43
CA LYS A 83 -5.81 -3.22 20.38
C LYS A 83 -5.60 -4.06 21.64
N ALA A 84 -4.34 -4.36 21.95
CA ALA A 84 -3.95 -5.16 23.10
C ALA A 84 -3.42 -4.31 24.26
N VAL A 85 -2.76 -3.19 23.96
CA VAL A 85 -2.19 -2.26 24.94
C VAL A 85 -2.43 -0.81 24.53
N ASP A 86 -2.30 0.14 25.45
CA ASP A 86 -2.38 1.56 25.11
C ASP A 86 -1.10 2.04 24.41
N PRO A 87 -1.22 2.95 23.41
CA PRO A 87 -0.05 3.54 22.77
C PRO A 87 0.76 4.38 23.77
N PRO A 88 2.10 4.38 23.66
CA PRO A 88 2.96 5.10 24.59
C PRO A 88 2.94 6.61 24.34
N GLY A 89 3.01 7.39 25.42
CA GLY A 89 3.16 8.85 25.35
C GLY A 89 1.98 9.52 24.61
N GLU A 90 2.30 10.23 23.52
CA GLU A 90 1.33 10.96 22.71
C GLU A 90 1.01 10.24 21.38
N ALA A 91 1.45 8.99 21.22
CA ALA A 91 1.20 8.21 20.01
C ALA A 91 -0.30 7.96 19.81
N LYS A 92 -0.74 8.07 18.56
CA LYS A 92 -2.14 7.87 18.14
C LYS A 92 -2.19 6.89 16.98
N ALA A 93 -3.32 6.21 16.79
CA ALA A 93 -3.49 5.36 15.61
C ALA A 93 -3.45 6.19 14.32
N ASP A 94 -2.91 5.62 13.24
CA ASP A 94 -2.87 6.26 11.92
C ASP A 94 -4.22 6.88 11.54
N LEU A 95 -5.31 6.14 11.77
CA LEU A 95 -6.67 6.58 11.47
C LEU A 95 -7.06 7.87 12.21
N ASP A 96 -6.76 7.95 13.51
CA ASP A 96 -7.08 9.12 14.33
C ASP A 96 -6.30 10.35 13.85
N ILE A 97 -5.06 10.15 13.43
CA ILE A 97 -4.21 11.21 12.87
C ILE A 97 -4.81 11.73 11.56
N PHE A 98 -5.22 10.84 10.65
CA PHE A 98 -5.82 11.25 9.38
C PHE A 98 -7.16 11.96 9.57
N ILE A 99 -8.00 11.50 10.49
CA ILE A 99 -9.29 12.15 10.79
C ILE A 99 -9.07 13.54 11.42
N ASP A 100 -8.14 13.67 12.38
CA ASP A 100 -7.82 14.97 12.99
C ASP A 100 -7.26 15.95 11.95
N PHE A 101 -6.38 15.47 11.06
CA PHE A 101 -5.85 16.27 9.96
C PHE A 101 -6.97 16.74 9.02
N ALA A 102 -7.81 15.82 8.54
CA ALA A 102 -8.91 16.15 7.63
C ALA A 102 -9.90 17.15 8.25
N ARG A 103 -10.23 17.00 9.54
CA ARG A 103 -11.10 17.94 10.26
C ARG A 103 -10.47 19.33 10.35
N ARG A 104 -9.17 19.43 10.67
CA ARG A 104 -8.46 20.72 10.75
C ARG A 104 -8.32 21.41 9.40
N MET A 105 -8.20 20.62 8.34
CA MET A 105 -8.18 21.10 6.95
C MET A 105 -9.59 21.42 6.43
N ALA A 106 -10.64 21.17 7.22
CA ALA A 106 -12.04 21.35 6.85
C ALA A 106 -12.41 20.63 5.55
N PHE A 107 -11.93 19.38 5.37
CA PHE A 107 -12.33 18.56 4.23
C PHE A 107 -13.81 18.17 4.37
N GLY A 108 -14.60 18.56 3.37
CA GLY A 108 -16.00 18.21 3.26
C GLY A 108 -16.36 17.67 1.89
N ASP A 109 -17.52 17.03 1.82
CA ASP A 109 -18.12 16.59 0.57
C ASP A 109 -18.89 17.73 -0.14
N GLU A 110 -19.49 17.43 -1.30
CA GLU A 110 -20.26 18.41 -2.08
C GLU A 110 -21.47 18.96 -1.33
N ASP A 111 -21.98 18.22 -0.35
CA ASP A 111 -23.13 18.59 0.49
C ASP A 111 -22.70 19.33 1.78
N GLY A 112 -21.40 19.58 1.96
CA GLY A 112 -20.84 20.32 3.08
C GLY A 112 -20.73 19.53 4.39
N GLN A 113 -20.84 18.19 4.35
CA GLN A 113 -20.61 17.32 5.50
C GLN A 113 -19.12 17.00 5.67
N GLU A 114 -18.70 16.57 6.87
CA GLU A 114 -17.31 16.12 7.10
C GLU A 114 -16.99 14.95 6.15
N LEU A 115 -15.88 15.05 5.39
CA LEU A 115 -15.49 14.02 4.41
C LEU A 115 -15.15 12.68 5.08
N LEU A 116 -14.56 12.74 6.28
CA LEU A 116 -14.20 11.56 7.08
C LEU A 116 -14.97 11.60 8.41
N PRO A 117 -16.28 11.29 8.42
CA PRO A 117 -17.15 11.44 9.60
C PRO A 117 -16.97 10.31 10.63
N TRP A 118 -16.04 9.39 10.38
CA TRP A 118 -15.87 8.17 11.15
C TRP A 118 -15.18 8.42 12.50
N LYS A 119 -15.49 7.58 13.47
CA LYS A 119 -14.97 7.66 14.85
C LYS A 119 -14.32 6.37 15.31
N SER A 120 -14.41 5.31 14.52
CA SER A 120 -13.83 4.02 14.84
C SER A 120 -13.33 3.29 13.59
N PRO A 121 -12.35 2.38 13.74
CA PRO A 121 -11.91 1.51 12.66
C PRO A 121 -13.06 0.69 12.04
N GLU A 122 -14.04 0.29 12.84
CA GLU A 122 -15.20 -0.49 12.36
C GLU A 122 -16.11 0.32 11.44
N GLU A 123 -16.33 1.61 11.74
CA GLU A 123 -17.09 2.50 10.85
C GLU A 123 -16.39 2.67 9.50
N VAL A 124 -15.06 2.82 9.50
CA VAL A 124 -14.25 2.87 8.27
C VAL A 124 -14.31 1.55 7.52
N PHE A 125 -14.22 0.42 8.22
CA PHE A 125 -14.36 -0.90 7.62
C PHE A 125 -15.74 -1.06 6.96
N ASN A 126 -16.80 -0.61 7.62
CA ASN A 126 -18.15 -0.63 7.05
C ASN A 126 -18.28 0.26 5.81
N ALA A 127 -17.63 1.43 5.78
CA ALA A 127 -17.53 2.24 4.57
C ALA A 127 -16.76 1.50 3.45
N TRP A 128 -15.64 0.85 3.78
CA TRP A 128 -14.86 0.04 2.84
C TRP A 128 -15.67 -1.10 2.23
N LYS A 129 -16.52 -1.78 3.02
CA LYS A 129 -17.43 -2.83 2.53
C LYS A 129 -18.30 -2.33 1.37
N LEU A 130 -18.83 -1.11 1.48
CA LEU A 130 -19.65 -0.51 0.41
C LEU A 130 -18.84 -0.25 -0.85
N VAL A 131 -17.62 0.28 -0.71
CA VAL A 131 -16.72 0.57 -1.84
C VAL A 131 -16.27 -0.71 -2.54
N SER A 132 -16.05 -1.78 -1.77
CA SER A 132 -15.59 -3.07 -2.27
C SER A 132 -16.70 -3.93 -2.91
N ALA A 133 -17.98 -3.62 -2.65
CA ALA A 133 -19.09 -4.46 -3.08
C ALA A 133 -19.09 -4.66 -4.61
N GLY A 134 -19.13 -5.93 -5.05
CA GLY A 134 -19.09 -6.29 -6.48
C GLY A 134 -17.70 -6.16 -7.16
N ARG A 135 -16.67 -5.69 -6.44
CA ARG A 135 -15.27 -5.73 -6.90
C ARG A 135 -14.66 -7.11 -6.67
N PRO A 136 -13.50 -7.44 -7.27
CA PRO A 136 -12.83 -8.71 -6.97
C PRO A 136 -12.56 -8.90 -5.47
N CYS A 137 -12.16 -7.82 -4.80
CA CYS A 137 -11.91 -7.74 -3.37
C CYS A 137 -13.17 -7.46 -2.56
N ASP A 138 -14.30 -8.10 -2.88
CA ASP A 138 -15.59 -7.85 -2.23
C ASP A 138 -15.60 -8.24 -0.74
N TYR A 139 -15.80 -7.26 0.15
CA TYR A 139 -15.87 -7.44 1.60
C TYR A 139 -17.31 -7.31 2.12
N SER A 140 -18.31 -7.14 1.25
CA SER A 140 -19.70 -6.81 1.64
C SER A 140 -20.31 -7.78 2.65
N GLY A 141 -19.92 -9.05 2.61
CA GLY A 141 -20.35 -10.10 3.54
C GLY A 141 -19.51 -10.24 4.82
N ILE A 142 -18.36 -9.56 4.92
CA ILE A 142 -17.47 -9.68 6.09
C ILE A 142 -17.98 -8.80 7.24
N SER A 143 -18.00 -9.32 8.46
CA SER A 143 -18.23 -8.55 9.68
C SER A 143 -17.06 -8.68 10.66
N TYR A 144 -16.93 -7.73 11.58
CA TYR A 144 -15.94 -7.79 12.65
C TYR A 144 -16.10 -9.03 13.54
N ASP A 145 -17.34 -9.46 13.80
CA ASP A 145 -17.62 -10.69 14.55
C ASP A 145 -17.05 -11.92 13.84
N MET A 146 -17.22 -12.01 12.52
CA MET A 146 -16.67 -13.12 11.73
C MET A 146 -15.14 -13.13 11.77
N LEU A 147 -14.50 -11.96 11.70
CA LEU A 147 -13.04 -11.84 11.76
C LEU A 147 -12.50 -12.16 13.16
N THR A 148 -13.23 -11.83 14.22
CA THR A 148 -12.80 -12.04 15.61
C THR A 148 -12.87 -13.52 16.01
N GLY A 149 -13.84 -14.26 15.48
CA GLY A 149 -14.11 -15.65 15.87
C GLY A 149 -13.26 -16.74 15.20
N GLY A 150 -12.38 -16.41 14.26
CA GLY A 150 -11.71 -17.41 13.41
C GLY A 150 -10.34 -17.01 12.87
N SER A 151 -9.82 -17.82 11.94
CA SER A 151 -8.51 -17.64 11.32
C SER A 151 -8.47 -16.62 10.18
N GLY A 152 -9.40 -15.65 10.16
CA GLY A 152 -9.59 -14.71 9.04
C GLY A 152 -10.46 -15.25 7.91
N ILE A 153 -10.76 -14.39 6.93
CA ILE A 153 -11.65 -14.67 5.80
C ILE A 153 -11.01 -14.25 4.49
N GLN A 154 -10.93 -15.16 3.53
CA GLN A 154 -10.41 -14.87 2.21
C GLN A 154 -11.47 -14.22 1.32
N TRP A 155 -11.18 -13.03 0.79
CA TRP A 155 -12.11 -12.37 -0.13
C TRP A 155 -12.10 -13.05 -1.53
N PRO A 156 -13.18 -12.94 -2.33
CA PRO A 156 -14.44 -12.24 -2.06
C PRO A 156 -15.30 -12.97 -1.03
N CYS A 157 -15.90 -12.20 -0.12
CA CYS A 157 -16.90 -12.69 0.82
C CYS A 157 -18.17 -11.83 0.69
N ASN A 158 -19.22 -12.43 0.14
CA ASN A 158 -20.48 -11.77 -0.22
C ASN A 158 -21.65 -12.76 -0.23
N GLY A 159 -22.82 -12.38 -0.74
CA GLY A 159 -24.01 -13.25 -0.77
C GLY A 159 -23.82 -14.58 -1.54
N GLN A 160 -22.94 -14.61 -2.55
CA GLN A 160 -22.63 -15.85 -3.29
C GLN A 160 -21.54 -16.68 -2.59
N HIS A 161 -20.64 -16.02 -1.87
CA HIS A 161 -19.52 -16.63 -1.16
C HIS A 161 -19.53 -16.19 0.32
N PRO A 162 -20.50 -16.64 1.13
CA PRO A 162 -20.71 -16.11 2.50
C PRO A 162 -19.61 -16.49 3.49
N GLN A 163 -18.68 -17.38 3.11
CA GLN A 163 -17.53 -17.80 3.91
C GLN A 163 -16.20 -17.46 3.21
N GLY A 164 -16.24 -16.55 2.23
CA GLY A 164 -15.09 -16.30 1.37
C GLY A 164 -14.97 -17.28 0.19
N LYS A 165 -13.96 -17.06 -0.65
CA LYS A 165 -13.65 -17.91 -1.80
C LYS A 165 -12.15 -18.16 -1.90
N GLU A 166 -11.75 -19.41 -1.69
CA GLU A 166 -10.32 -19.77 -1.63
C GLU A 166 -9.60 -19.67 -2.98
N ARG A 167 -10.28 -20.08 -4.05
CA ARG A 167 -9.69 -20.15 -5.39
C ARG A 167 -10.43 -19.23 -6.36
N LEU A 168 -9.78 -18.14 -6.74
CA LEU A 168 -10.21 -17.31 -7.86
C LEU A 168 -9.98 -18.02 -9.19
N PHE A 169 -10.80 -17.67 -10.19
CA PHE A 169 -10.66 -18.11 -11.58
C PHE A 169 -10.72 -19.63 -11.81
N ALA A 170 -11.34 -20.38 -10.88
CA ALA A 170 -11.51 -21.84 -11.02
C ALA A 170 -12.40 -22.23 -12.22
N ASP A 171 -13.20 -21.29 -12.71
CA ASP A 171 -14.04 -21.37 -13.92
C ASP A 171 -13.30 -20.96 -15.21
N GLY A 172 -12.04 -20.51 -15.11
CA GLY A 172 -11.28 -20.01 -16.25
C GLY A 172 -11.73 -18.64 -16.76
N VAL A 173 -12.54 -17.90 -16.00
CA VAL A 173 -13.01 -16.56 -16.36
C VAL A 173 -12.24 -15.51 -15.58
N PHE A 174 -11.45 -14.72 -16.28
CA PHE A 174 -10.58 -13.67 -15.74
C PHE A 174 -11.21 -12.28 -15.89
N PHE A 175 -10.70 -11.31 -15.14
CA PHE A 175 -11.17 -9.91 -15.17
C PHE A 175 -10.66 -9.13 -16.38
N THR A 176 -10.84 -9.68 -17.59
CA THR A 176 -10.33 -9.13 -18.85
C THR A 176 -11.40 -8.54 -19.75
N TYR A 177 -12.66 -8.53 -19.33
CA TYR A 177 -13.72 -7.76 -20.00
C TYR A 177 -13.40 -6.27 -19.99
N ILE A 178 -13.61 -5.60 -21.11
CA ILE A 178 -13.17 -4.21 -21.29
C ILE A 178 -13.88 -3.22 -20.37
N ASP A 179 -15.14 -3.49 -20.06
CA ASP A 179 -15.99 -2.72 -19.16
C ASP A 179 -15.70 -3.01 -17.68
N TYR A 180 -14.80 -3.95 -17.40
CA TYR A 180 -14.49 -4.39 -16.04
C TYR A 180 -13.00 -4.32 -15.67
N CYS A 181 -12.08 -4.54 -16.60
CA CYS A 181 -10.65 -4.65 -16.32
C CYS A 181 -10.08 -3.38 -15.67
N GLU A 182 -9.19 -3.55 -14.68
CA GLU A 182 -8.56 -2.42 -13.97
C GLU A 182 -7.52 -1.68 -14.82
N SER A 183 -6.94 -2.37 -15.81
CA SER A 183 -5.91 -1.82 -16.69
C SER A 183 -5.97 -2.48 -18.06
N PHE A 184 -5.69 -1.69 -19.10
CA PHE A 184 -5.47 -2.20 -20.46
C PHE A 184 -4.08 -2.84 -20.62
N GLY A 185 -3.25 -2.78 -19.57
CA GLY A 185 -1.88 -3.26 -19.58
C GLY A 185 -0.91 -2.30 -20.30
N HIS A 186 0.30 -2.78 -20.49
CA HIS A 186 1.37 -2.06 -21.19
C HIS A 186 2.18 -3.04 -22.04
N ASP A 187 2.92 -2.46 -22.96
CA ASP A 187 3.98 -3.11 -23.73
C ASP A 187 5.14 -3.47 -22.80
N LEU A 188 5.53 -4.75 -22.79
CA LEU A 188 6.51 -5.28 -21.84
C LEU A 188 7.95 -4.80 -22.10
N GLU A 189 8.25 -4.26 -23.27
CA GLU A 189 9.61 -3.85 -23.65
C GLU A 189 9.82 -2.35 -23.42
N THR A 190 8.83 -1.56 -23.81
CA THR A 190 8.87 -0.10 -23.74
C THR A 190 8.24 0.45 -22.46
N GLY A 191 7.40 -0.34 -21.79
CA GLY A 191 6.57 0.11 -20.67
C GLY A 191 5.40 1.01 -21.10
N ALA A 192 5.19 1.24 -22.39
CA ALA A 192 4.16 2.13 -22.89
C ALA A 192 2.76 1.55 -22.58
N PRO A 193 1.84 2.35 -21.99
CA PRO A 193 0.49 1.87 -21.70
C PRO A 193 -0.27 1.59 -23.00
N PHE A 194 -1.06 0.52 -23.02
CA PHE A 194 -1.91 0.22 -24.16
C PHE A 194 -3.14 1.11 -24.18
N SER A 195 -3.55 1.50 -25.39
CA SER A 195 -4.81 2.21 -25.58
C SER A 195 -6.00 1.27 -25.40
N THR A 196 -7.14 1.84 -25.01
CA THR A 196 -8.42 1.11 -24.98
C THR A 196 -8.76 0.51 -26.33
N GLN A 197 -8.44 1.21 -27.44
CA GLN A 197 -8.69 0.71 -28.79
C GLN A 197 -7.87 -0.54 -29.10
N TYR A 198 -6.60 -0.57 -28.72
CA TYR A 198 -5.77 -1.76 -28.84
C TYR A 198 -6.32 -2.91 -28.00
N TYR A 199 -6.68 -2.64 -26.75
CA TYR A 199 -7.23 -3.66 -25.85
C TYR A 199 -8.54 -4.28 -26.39
N ARG A 200 -9.42 -3.47 -27.04
CA ARG A 200 -10.62 -3.98 -27.73
C ARG A 200 -10.28 -5.01 -28.80
N GLN A 201 -9.20 -4.79 -29.55
CA GLN A 201 -8.80 -5.67 -30.65
C GLN A 201 -8.33 -7.05 -30.15
N LEU A 202 -7.85 -7.14 -28.91
CA LEU A 202 -7.47 -8.42 -28.30
C LEU A 202 -8.67 -9.34 -28.05
N ASN A 203 -9.89 -8.77 -27.97
CA ASN A 203 -11.16 -9.49 -27.80
C ASN A 203 -11.10 -10.59 -26.71
N LEU A 204 -10.53 -10.24 -25.55
CA LEU A 204 -10.18 -11.21 -24.50
C LEU A 204 -11.41 -11.86 -23.86
N ALA A 205 -12.47 -11.09 -23.63
CA ALA A 205 -13.78 -11.58 -23.17
C ALA A 205 -13.72 -12.60 -22.01
N GLY A 206 -12.91 -12.34 -20.99
CA GLY A 206 -12.75 -13.21 -19.83
C GLY A 206 -11.62 -14.24 -19.95
N GLN A 207 -10.87 -14.28 -21.06
CA GLN A 207 -9.70 -15.16 -21.19
C GLN A 207 -8.46 -14.58 -20.51
N ALA A 208 -7.57 -15.47 -20.07
CA ALA A 208 -6.22 -15.10 -19.64
C ALA A 208 -5.38 -14.60 -20.83
N ILE A 209 -4.43 -13.72 -20.54
CA ILE A 209 -3.54 -13.15 -21.56
C ILE A 209 -2.16 -13.80 -21.43
N LEU A 210 -1.70 -14.44 -22.50
CA LEU A 210 -0.28 -14.80 -22.63
C LEU A 210 0.45 -13.65 -23.32
N LYS A 211 1.41 -13.05 -22.62
CA LYS A 211 2.27 -11.99 -23.17
C LYS A 211 3.68 -12.52 -23.38
N ALA A 212 4.23 -12.30 -24.57
CA ALA A 212 5.62 -12.58 -24.88
C ALA A 212 6.38 -11.26 -25.01
N CYS A 213 7.66 -11.28 -24.64
CA CYS A 213 8.60 -10.19 -24.88
C CYS A 213 9.99 -10.77 -25.16
N HIS A 214 10.84 -9.98 -25.81
CA HIS A 214 12.24 -10.34 -25.97
C HIS A 214 12.98 -10.24 -24.64
N TYR A 215 13.96 -11.11 -24.45
CA TYR A 215 14.92 -10.93 -23.37
C TYR A 215 15.72 -9.65 -23.61
N LEU A 216 15.69 -8.75 -22.63
CA LEU A 216 16.53 -7.56 -22.57
C LEU A 216 17.50 -7.71 -21.39
N PRO A 217 18.82 -7.49 -21.59
CA PRO A 217 19.76 -7.51 -20.48
C PRO A 217 19.50 -6.34 -19.52
N SER A 218 20.05 -6.43 -18.30
CA SER A 218 20.07 -5.31 -17.34
C SER A 218 20.64 -4.05 -18.01
N TYR A 219 20.10 -2.87 -17.67
CA TYR A 219 20.64 -1.59 -18.15
C TYR A 219 22.11 -1.41 -17.73
N GLU A 220 22.47 -1.90 -16.55
CA GLU A 220 23.84 -1.90 -16.05
C GLU A 220 24.37 -3.35 -16.05
N MET A 221 25.14 -3.68 -17.09
CA MET A 221 25.85 -4.95 -17.22
C MET A 221 27.30 -4.80 -16.74
N PRO A 222 27.89 -5.85 -16.13
CA PRO A 222 29.30 -5.83 -15.78
C PRO A 222 30.20 -5.52 -16.98
N ASN A 223 31.25 -4.75 -16.73
CA ASN A 223 32.25 -4.36 -17.73
C ASN A 223 33.66 -4.41 -17.12
N ALA A 224 34.66 -3.88 -17.83
CA ALA A 224 36.05 -3.91 -17.36
C ALA A 224 36.29 -3.08 -16.08
N GLU A 225 35.52 -2.00 -15.88
CA GLU A 225 35.60 -1.13 -14.68
C GLU A 225 34.77 -1.70 -13.51
N TYR A 226 33.60 -2.27 -13.82
CA TYR A 226 32.67 -2.88 -12.85
C TYR A 226 32.45 -4.37 -13.20
N PRO A 227 33.37 -5.28 -12.85
CA PRO A 227 33.34 -6.66 -13.34
C PRO A 227 32.39 -7.60 -12.60
N LEU A 228 31.71 -7.13 -11.54
CA LEU A 228 30.84 -7.94 -10.70
C LEU A 228 29.36 -7.59 -10.91
N ARG A 229 28.48 -8.59 -10.76
CA ARG A 229 27.04 -8.37 -10.62
C ARG A 229 26.70 -8.18 -9.14
N LEU A 230 26.05 -7.08 -8.82
CA LEU A 230 25.49 -6.83 -7.50
C LEU A 230 23.98 -7.16 -7.51
N THR A 231 23.50 -7.81 -6.47
CA THR A 231 22.08 -8.03 -6.22
C THR A 231 21.76 -7.83 -4.74
N THR A 232 20.50 -7.60 -4.43
CA THR A 232 20.02 -7.49 -3.05
C THR A 232 19.11 -8.67 -2.73
N GLY A 233 19.18 -9.14 -1.48
CA GLY A 233 18.39 -10.28 -0.99
C GLY A 233 17.76 -9.98 0.37
N ARG A 234 16.87 -10.87 0.80
CA ARG A 234 16.30 -10.83 2.16
C ARG A 234 17.10 -11.73 3.09
N ASN A 235 17.18 -11.31 4.36
CA ASN A 235 17.69 -12.13 5.44
C ASN A 235 16.52 -12.45 6.38
N VAL A 236 16.36 -13.73 6.71
CA VAL A 236 15.24 -14.22 7.54
C VAL A 236 15.17 -13.55 8.92
N TYR A 237 16.31 -13.09 9.47
CA TYR A 237 16.39 -12.47 10.78
C TYR A 237 16.07 -10.97 10.78
N HIS A 238 15.95 -10.35 9.61
CA HIS A 238 15.86 -8.90 9.50
C HIS A 238 14.73 -8.46 8.58
N PHE A 239 13.80 -7.70 9.15
CA PHE A 239 12.72 -7.10 8.38
C PHE A 239 13.15 -5.73 7.85
N HIS A 240 13.21 -5.61 6.52
CA HIS A 240 13.52 -4.38 5.79
C HIS A 240 14.66 -3.53 6.40
N THR A 241 14.33 -2.31 6.82
CA THR A 241 15.25 -1.30 7.35
C THR A 241 15.71 -1.57 8.79
N ARG A 242 15.33 -2.74 9.34
CA ARG A 242 15.67 -3.20 10.70
C ARG A 242 15.22 -2.26 11.81
N THR A 243 14.31 -1.30 11.54
CA THR A 243 13.80 -0.39 12.56
C THR A 243 13.10 -1.16 13.68
N LYS A 244 12.40 -2.25 13.34
CA LYS A 244 11.79 -3.16 14.33
C LYS A 244 12.78 -4.23 14.82
N THR A 245 13.18 -5.14 13.93
CA THR A 245 14.00 -6.32 14.28
C THR A 245 15.42 -6.01 14.71
N GLY A 246 15.94 -4.80 14.50
CA GLY A 246 17.25 -4.38 15.00
C GLY A 246 17.25 -3.97 16.47
N ARG A 247 16.06 -3.80 17.08
CA ARG A 247 15.87 -3.38 18.47
C ARG A 247 15.57 -4.54 19.42
N THR A 248 15.37 -5.74 18.89
CA THR A 248 15.26 -6.95 19.72
C THR A 248 16.65 -7.32 20.24
N ALA A 249 16.75 -7.60 21.54
CA ALA A 249 18.00 -8.10 22.11
C ALA A 249 18.45 -9.37 21.35
N PRO A 250 19.76 -9.55 21.10
CA PRO A 250 20.25 -10.83 20.61
C PRO A 250 19.87 -11.91 21.62
N GLN A 251 19.19 -12.95 21.15
CA GLN A 251 18.97 -14.18 21.91
C GLN A 251 20.29 -14.94 22.09
#